data_AF-A0A428JLU8-F1
#
_entry.id   AF-A0A428JLU8-F1
#
_cell.length_a   1.000
_cell.length_b   1.000
_cell.length_c   1.000
_cell.angle_alpha   90.00
_cell.angle_beta   90.00
_cell.angle_gamma   90.00
#
_symmetry.space_group_name_H-M   'P 1'
#
loop_
_entity.id
_entity.type
_entity.pdbx_description
1 polymer ?
#
loop_
_entity_poly.entity_id
_entity_poly.type
_entity_poly.pdbx_seq_one_letter_code
_entity_poly.pdbx_strand_id
1 'polypeptide(L)' 'MSSYTYRGDRLTAPELRGQPCQAVRTAGGKCIRGRNGSMLVQFETGAVHVVLARQLRKL' A
#
# COMPACT_ATOMS: atom_id res chain seq x y z
N MET A 1 1.04 -13.57 3.60
CA MET A 1 0.91 -12.26 2.91
C MET A 1 0.77 -11.16 3.94
N SER A 2 1.22 -9.94 3.64
CA SER A 2 1.01 -8.81 4.57
C SER A 2 -0.13 -7.96 4.03
N SER A 3 -1.27 -8.02 4.72
CA SER A 3 -2.47 -7.25 4.42
C SER A 3 -2.50 -5.99 5.27
N TYR A 4 -2.99 -4.90 4.69
CA TYR A 4 -3.03 -3.59 5.32
C TYR A 4 -4.32 -2.87 4.97
N THR A 5 -4.72 -1.90 5.79
CA THR A 5 -5.60 -0.81 5.40
C THR A 5 -4.78 0.44 5.10
N TYR A 6 -5.01 1.07 3.95
CA TYR A 6 -4.38 2.34 3.61
C TYR A 6 -5.24 3.49 4.08
N ARG A 7 -4.83 4.21 5.13
CA ARG A 7 -5.59 5.37 5.63
C ARG A 7 -5.62 6.54 4.63
N GLY A 8 -4.54 6.72 3.88
CA GLY A 8 -4.30 7.92 3.10
C GLY A 8 -4.10 9.18 3.96
N ASP A 9 -4.02 10.33 3.30
CA ASP A 9 -4.00 11.66 3.87
C ASP A 9 -4.89 12.62 3.05
N ARG A 10 -4.82 13.93 3.36
CA ARG A 10 -5.63 14.95 2.69
C ARG A 10 -5.44 15.01 1.18
N LEU A 11 -4.28 14.60 0.66
CA LEU A 11 -3.95 14.62 -0.77
C LEU A 11 -4.18 13.28 -1.45
N THR A 12 -4.51 12.24 -0.69
CA THR A 12 -4.83 10.93 -1.25
C THR A 12 -6.17 10.98 -1.98
N ALA A 13 -6.22 10.38 -3.17
CA ALA A 13 -7.45 10.20 -3.94
C ALA A 13 -8.54 9.57 -3.04
N PRO A 14 -9.76 10.16 -2.95
CA PRO A 14 -10.77 9.73 -1.99
C PRO A 14 -11.08 8.22 -2.02
N GLU A 15 -11.09 7.63 -3.21
CA GLU A 15 -11.39 6.22 -3.46
C GLU A 15 -10.37 5.24 -2.86
N LEU A 16 -9.14 5.69 -2.59
CA LEU A 16 -8.09 4.86 -2.01
C LEU A 16 -8.05 4.92 -0.47
N ARG A 17 -8.72 5.89 0.16
CA ARG A 17 -8.65 6.09 1.61
C ARG A 17 -9.49 5.04 2.33
N GLY A 18 -8.92 4.45 3.37
CA GLY A 18 -9.54 3.38 4.15
C GLY A 18 -9.60 2.04 3.43
N GLN A 19 -9.06 1.92 2.21
CA GLN A 19 -9.14 0.70 1.43
C GLN A 19 -8.16 -0.38 1.93
N PRO A 20 -8.57 -1.65 1.98
CA PRO A 20 -7.67 -2.77 2.16
C PRO A 20 -6.74 -2.93 0.95
N CYS A 21 -5.51 -3.37 1.23
CA CYS A 21 -4.49 -3.61 0.22
C CYS A 21 -3.46 -4.65 0.69
N GLN A 22 -2.70 -5.19 -0.25
CA GLN A 22 -1.65 -6.16 -0.01
C GLN A 22 -0.30 -5.63 -0.49
N ALA A 23 0.77 -5.94 0.25
CA ALA A 23 2.12 -5.61 -0.21
C ALA A 23 2.51 -6.43 -1.44
N VAL A 24 2.91 -5.76 -2.51
CA VAL A 24 3.57 -6.41 -3.65
C VAL A 24 4.99 -6.80 -3.23
N ARG A 25 5.39 -8.02 -3.59
CA ARG A 25 6.67 -8.60 -3.18
C ARG A 25 7.53 -8.92 -4.40
N THR A 26 8.84 -8.85 -4.22
CA THR A 26 9.80 -9.35 -5.21
C THR A 26 9.74 -10.88 -5.28
N ALA A 27 10.38 -11.46 -6.30
CA ALA A 27 10.54 -12.91 -6.41
C ALA A 27 11.18 -13.54 -5.15
N GLY A 28 12.04 -12.79 -4.44
CA GLY A 28 12.64 -13.21 -3.17
C GLY A 28 11.76 -12.98 -1.92
N GLY A 29 10.47 -12.66 -2.09
CA GLY A 29 9.51 -12.53 -1.00
C GLY A 29 9.60 -11.25 -0.17
N LYS A 30 10.47 -10.29 -0.51
CA LYS A 30 10.60 -8.99 0.18
C LYS A 30 9.57 -8.00 -0.35
N CYS A 31 8.98 -7.18 0.52
CA CYS A 31 8.10 -6.09 0.09
C CYS A 31 8.87 -5.07 -0.76
N ILE A 32 8.27 -4.56 -1.83
CA ILE A 32 8.87 -3.54 -2.68
C ILE A 32 8.71 -2.16 -2.02
N ARG A 33 9.83 -1.55 -1.64
CA ARG A 33 9.91 -0.27 -0.91
C ARG A 33 10.62 0.79 -1.75
N GLY A 34 10.09 2.00 -1.78
CA GLY A 34 10.74 3.15 -2.41
C GLY A 34 11.64 3.92 -1.44
N ARG A 35 12.49 4.80 -1.98
CA ARG A 35 13.49 5.57 -1.22
C ARG A 35 12.88 6.49 -0.15
N ASN A 36 11.67 7.02 -0.38
CA ASN A 36 11.04 8.02 0.50
C ASN A 36 10.04 7.41 1.50
N GLY A 37 10.29 6.19 1.96
CA GLY A 37 9.37 5.48 2.87
C GLY A 37 8.03 5.12 2.22
N SER A 38 8.03 4.91 0.91
CA SER A 38 6.87 4.44 0.15
C SER A 38 6.90 2.92 -0.03
N MET A 39 5.77 2.33 -0.39
CA MET A 39 5.64 0.90 -0.65
C MET A 39 4.71 0.67 -1.84
N LEU A 40 5.02 -0.34 -2.65
CA LEU A 40 4.12 -0.79 -3.72
C LEU A 40 3.06 -1.73 -3.13
N VAL A 41 1.79 -1.39 -3.34
CA VAL A 41 0.65 -2.19 -2.86
C VAL A 41 -0.33 -2.45 -3.99
N GLN A 42 -1.07 -3.55 -3.87
CA GLN A 42 -2.21 -3.86 -4.70
C GLN A 42 -3.49 -3.71 -3.88
N PHE A 43 -4.44 -2.90 -4.36
CA PHE A 43 -5.77 -2.76 -3.77
C PHE A 43 -6.71 -3.86 -4.25
N GLU A 44 -7.86 -4.02 -3.59
CA GLU A 44 -8.87 -5.02 -3.97
C GLU A 44 -9.37 -4.88 -5.40
N THR A 45 -9.36 -3.66 -5.95
CA THR A 45 -9.70 -3.41 -7.36
C THR A 45 -8.69 -4.00 -8.36
N GLY A 46 -7.58 -4.56 -7.87
CA GLY A 46 -6.44 -5.03 -8.67
C GLY A 46 -5.46 -3.93 -9.02
N ALA A 47 -5.80 -2.65 -8.79
CA ALA A 47 -4.94 -1.51 -9.07
C ALA A 47 -3.68 -1.53 -8.19
N VAL A 48 -2.53 -1.26 -8.80
CA VAL A 48 -1.23 -1.24 -8.14
C VAL A 48 -0.76 0.20 -8.01
N HIS A 49 -0.48 0.64 -6.77
CA HIS A 49 -0.04 2.00 -6.49
C HIS A 49 1.15 2.04 -5.54
N VAL A 50 1.98 3.07 -5.70
CA VAL A 50 3.00 3.45 -4.72
C VAL A 50 2.33 4.33 -3.67
N VAL A 51 2.33 3.89 -2.43
CA VAL A 51 1.69 4.60 -1.31
C VAL A 51 2.69 4.94 -0.21
N LEU A 52 2.34 5.93 0.61
CA LEU A 52 3.13 6.28 1.79
C LEU A 52 2.99 5.20 2.86
N ALA A 53 4.08 4.51 3.19
CA ALA A 53 4.00 3.36 4.09
C ALA A 53 3.57 3.71 5.51
N ARG A 54 3.84 4.94 5.97
CA ARG A 54 3.40 5.43 7.29
C ARG A 54 1.86 5.46 7.45
N GLN A 55 1.12 5.47 6.34
CA GLN A 55 -0.35 5.44 6.32
C GLN A 55 -0.93 4.02 6.28
N LEU A 56 -0.08 3.00 6.17
CA LEU A 56 -0.52 1.61 6.25
C LEU A 56 -0.74 1.20 7.70
N ARG A 57 -1.83 0.49 7.96
CA ARG A 57 -2.11 -0.17 9.23
C ARG A 57 -2.26 -1.65 8.96
N LYS A 58 -1.56 -2.49 9.73
CA LYS A 58 -1.70 -3.94 9.60
C LYS A 58 -3.14 -4.32 9.96
N LEU A 59 -3.69 -5.21 9.14
CA LEU A 59 -4.87 -5.99 9.47
C LEU A 59 -4.47 -7.20 10.31
#